data_AF-A0AAQ3NJJ3-F1
#
_entry.id   AF-A0AAQ3NJJ3-F1
#
_cell.length_a   1.000
_cell.length_b   1.000
_cell.length_c   1.000
_cell.angle_alpha   90.00
_cell.angle_beta   90.00
_cell.angle_gamma   90.00
#
_symmetry.space_group_name_H-M   'P 1'
#
loop_
_entity.id
_entity.type
_entity.pdbx_description
1 polymer ?
#
loop_
_entity_poly.entity_id
_entity_poly.type
_entity_poly.pdbx_seq_one_letter_code
_entity_poly.pdbx_strand_id
1 'polypeptide(L)'
;MTATTAEEKGGVLEYELRVDAKLDYLVWLHFAEIEGRVRRVGGRVFDVYINGDNLTRVDIYKQVGGFAAFTWHHTEFELLNGNLLEGQVPEQLYSIGVHGGAIEYVNLIQYFYSLIF
;
A
#
# COMPACT_ATOMS: atom_id res chain seq x y z
N MET A 1 0.75 -8.71 -13.40
CA MET A 1 0.08 -8.48 -12.10
C MET A 1 -1.03 -9.51 -12.00
N THR A 2 -1.00 -10.33 -10.96
CA THR A 2 -2.10 -11.22 -10.60
C THR A 2 -2.53 -10.83 -9.19
N ALA A 3 -3.81 -10.57 -8.99
CA ALA A 3 -4.37 -10.20 -7.69
C ALA A 3 -5.48 -11.20 -7.34
N THR A 4 -5.46 -11.74 -6.14
CA THR A 4 -6.53 -12.60 -5.62
C THR A 4 -7.28 -11.82 -4.54
N THR A 5 -8.61 -11.76 -4.66
CA THR A 5 -9.45 -10.90 -3.83
C THR A 5 -9.74 -11.51 -2.46
N ALA A 6 -10.02 -10.61 -1.51
CA ALA A 6 -10.08 -10.88 -0.07
C ALA A 6 -11.21 -11.83 0.38
N GLU A 7 -12.24 -12.05 -0.44
CA GLU A 7 -13.38 -12.89 -0.09
C GLU A 7 -13.02 -14.38 0.01
N GLU A 8 -12.06 -14.87 -0.79
CA GLU A 8 -11.66 -16.29 -0.76
C GLU A 8 -10.70 -16.64 0.39
N LYS A 9 -10.05 -15.64 1.01
CA LYS A 9 -9.01 -15.82 2.04
C LYS A 9 -9.26 -15.05 3.35
N GLY A 10 -10.51 -14.80 3.72
CA GLY A 10 -10.83 -14.28 5.06
C GLY A 10 -10.38 -12.84 5.34
N GLY A 11 -10.40 -11.97 4.33
CA GLY A 11 -10.04 -10.54 4.46
C GLY A 11 -8.62 -10.19 4.01
N VAL A 12 -7.86 -11.18 3.53
CA VAL A 12 -6.48 -11.00 3.08
C VAL A 12 -6.43 -10.67 1.59
N LEU A 13 -5.83 -9.53 1.22
CA LEU A 13 -5.61 -9.15 -0.16
C LEU A 13 -4.14 -9.39 -0.54
N GLU A 14 -3.91 -10.28 -1.51
CA GLU A 14 -2.58 -10.69 -1.95
C GLU A 14 -2.34 -10.25 -3.41
N TYR A 15 -1.16 -9.70 -3.67
CA TYR A 15 -0.76 -9.30 -5.02
C TYR A 15 0.69 -9.66 -5.33
N GLU A 16 0.91 -10.16 -6.55
CA GLU A 16 2.25 -10.44 -7.08
C GLU A 16 2.57 -9.48 -8.22
N LEU A 17 3.71 -8.81 -8.11
CA LEU A 17 4.25 -7.97 -9.18
C LEU A 17 5.66 -8.43 -9.53
N ARG A 18 5.79 -9.03 -10.71
CA ARG A 18 7.10 -9.35 -11.27
C ARG A 18 7.81 -8.08 -11.69
N VAL A 19 8.99 -7.86 -11.12
CA VAL A 19 9.85 -6.71 -11.35
C VAL A 19 11.27 -7.16 -11.73
N ASP A 20 12.09 -6.25 -12.27
CA ASP A 20 13.50 -6.52 -12.57
C ASP A 20 14.33 -6.42 -11.29
N ALA A 21 14.92 -7.53 -10.84
CA ALA A 21 15.67 -7.61 -9.60
C ALA A 21 16.93 -6.71 -9.54
N LYS A 22 17.32 -6.06 -10.65
CA LYS A 22 18.50 -5.16 -10.71
C LYS A 22 18.18 -3.70 -10.40
N LEU A 23 16.92 -3.36 -10.14
CA LEU A 23 16.48 -1.99 -9.88
C LEU A 23 15.94 -1.86 -8.47
N ASP A 24 15.97 -0.63 -7.97
CA ASP A 24 15.30 -0.25 -6.75
C ASP A 24 13.87 0.19 -7.09
N TYR A 25 12.94 -0.13 -6.20
CA TYR A 25 11.52 0.13 -6.38
C TYR A 25 10.95 0.94 -5.23
N LEU A 26 10.22 1.99 -5.58
CA LEU A 26 9.36 2.70 -4.66
C LEU A 26 7.94 2.14 -4.80
N VAL A 27 7.41 1.60 -3.71
CA VAL A 27 6.05 1.09 -3.61
C VAL A 27 5.17 2.14 -2.96
N TRP A 28 4.14 2.60 -3.68
CA TRP A 28 3.11 3.51 -3.18
C TRP A 28 1.79 2.77 -3.07
N LEU A 29 1.21 2.81 -1.87
CA LEU A 29 -0.10 2.28 -1.59
C LEU A 29 -1.03 3.44 -1.27
N HIS A 30 -2.06 3.60 -2.11
CA HIS A 30 -3.10 4.59 -1.91
C HIS A 30 -4.34 3.94 -1.32
N PHE A 31 -4.75 4.45 -0.17
CA PHE A 31 -5.89 3.96 0.59
C PHE A 31 -6.94 5.06 0.76
N ALA A 32 -8.18 4.65 0.95
CA ALA A 32 -9.24 5.51 1.46
C ALA A 32 -10.25 4.65 2.24
N GLU A 33 -10.70 5.14 3.39
CA GLU A 33 -11.82 4.53 4.11
C GLU A 33 -13.12 5.10 3.54
N ILE A 34 -13.69 4.39 2.57
CA ILE A 34 -14.93 4.79 1.89
C ILE A 34 -16.16 4.06 2.41
N GLU A 35 -15.98 3.03 3.24
CA GLU A 35 -17.12 2.29 3.79
C GLU A 35 -17.82 3.15 4.83
N GLY A 36 -19.05 3.56 4.51
CA GLY A 36 -19.84 4.47 5.33
C GLY A 36 -20.08 3.97 6.75
N ARG A 37 -19.92 2.67 7.05
CA ARG A 37 -20.06 2.09 8.40
C ARG A 37 -18.80 2.19 9.25
N VAL A 38 -17.61 2.35 8.67
CA VAL A 38 -16.36 2.49 9.42
C VAL A 38 -16.12 3.97 9.74
N ARG A 39 -16.56 4.38 10.93
CA ARG A 39 -16.55 5.80 11.36
C ARG A 39 -15.80 6.05 12.67
N ARG A 40 -14.80 5.23 12.99
CA ARG A 40 -14.01 5.37 14.22
C ARG A 40 -12.61 4.82 14.05
N VAL A 41 -11.70 5.38 14.84
CA VAL A 41 -10.38 4.79 15.10
C VAL A 41 -10.53 3.36 15.60
N GLY A 42 -9.71 2.46 15.08
CA GLY A 42 -9.75 1.03 15.35
C GLY A 42 -10.91 0.30 14.67
N GLY A 43 -11.72 0.99 13.86
CA GLY A 43 -12.85 0.39 13.15
C GLY A 43 -12.40 -0.57 12.04
N ARG A 44 -11.26 -0.28 11.40
CA ARG A 44 -10.61 -1.13 10.42
C ARG A 44 -9.09 -0.97 10.57
N VAL A 45 -8.40 -2.08 10.83
CA VAL A 45 -6.95 -2.10 11.01
C VAL A 45 -6.39 -3.32 10.29
N PHE A 46 -5.35 -3.12 9.49
CA PHE A 46 -4.68 -4.17 8.73
C PHE A 46 -3.17 -3.97 8.74
N ASP A 47 -2.45 -5.06 8.55
CA ASP A 47 -1.00 -5.07 8.44
C ASP A 47 -0.59 -5.10 6.97
N VAL A 48 0.50 -4.41 6.63
CA VAL A 48 1.08 -4.34 5.29
C VAL A 48 2.36 -5.16 5.28
N TYR A 49 2.39 -6.19 4.43
CA TYR A 49 3.57 -6.99 4.18
C TYR A 49 4.07 -6.76 2.76
N ILE A 50 5.38 -6.60 2.63
CA ILE A 50 6.08 -6.57 1.35
C ILE A 50 7.17 -7.63 1.44
N ASN A 51 7.28 -8.50 0.43
CA ASN A 51 8.24 -9.62 0.43
C ASN A 51 8.16 -10.56 1.65
N GLY A 52 6.99 -10.64 2.29
CA GLY A 52 6.77 -11.42 3.52
C GLY A 52 7.16 -10.72 4.82
N ASP A 53 7.77 -9.54 4.78
CA ASP A 53 8.10 -8.74 5.96
C ASP A 53 6.94 -7.83 6.34
N ASN A 54 6.54 -7.83 7.62
CA ASN A 54 5.53 -6.90 8.13
C ASN A 54 6.15 -5.52 8.34
N LEU A 55 5.77 -4.56 7.49
CA LEU A 55 6.37 -3.24 7.48
C LEU A 55 5.61 -2.22 8.32
N THR A 56 4.28 -2.32 8.34
CA THR A 56 3.45 -1.34 9.04
C THR A 56 2.06 -1.87 9.36
N ARG A 57 1.44 -1.27 10.37
CA ARG A 57 0.05 -1.48 10.75
C ARG A 57 -0.75 -0.20 10.48
N VAL A 58 -1.75 -0.30 9.61
CA VAL A 58 -2.51 0.84 9.11
C VAL A 58 -3.93 0.86 9.69
N ASP A 59 -4.31 2.05 10.17
CA ASP A 59 -5.69 2.44 10.48
C ASP A 59 -5.97 3.74 9.72
N ILE A 60 -6.64 3.63 8.57
CA ILE A 60 -6.87 4.76 7.66
C ILE A 60 -7.69 5.86 8.36
N TYR A 61 -8.72 5.46 9.12
CA TYR A 61 -9.59 6.40 9.81
C TYR A 61 -8.82 7.21 10.86
N LYS A 62 -7.85 6.59 11.53
CA LYS A 62 -6.94 7.31 12.44
C LYS A 62 -6.04 8.31 11.74
N GLN A 63 -5.58 8.00 10.51
CA GLN A 63 -4.68 8.88 9.77
C GLN A 63 -5.41 10.08 9.14
N VAL A 64 -6.54 9.84 8.49
CA VAL A 64 -7.20 10.85 7.64
C VAL A 64 -8.72 10.93 7.80
N GLY A 65 -9.33 10.10 8.67
CA GLY A 65 -10.79 9.99 8.78
C GLY A 65 -11.41 9.17 7.65
N GLY A 66 -12.71 9.39 7.40
CA GLY A 66 -13.43 8.74 6.30
C GLY A 66 -13.48 9.63 5.06
N PHE A 67 -13.62 9.02 3.89
CA PHE A 67 -13.72 9.70 2.58
C PHE A 67 -12.55 10.63 2.26
N ALA A 68 -11.36 10.32 2.77
CA ALA A 68 -10.11 11.04 2.49
C ALA A 68 -9.03 10.05 2.04
N ALA A 69 -8.16 10.52 1.14
CA ALA A 69 -7.05 9.72 0.63
C ALA A 69 -5.90 9.68 1.66
N PHE A 70 -5.33 8.49 1.84
CA PHE A 70 -4.13 8.25 2.62
C PHE A 70 -3.11 7.53 1.76
N THR A 71 -1.90 8.09 1.65
CA THR A 71 -0.80 7.49 0.90
C THR A 71 0.25 7.01 1.88
N TRP A 72 0.64 5.76 1.73
CA TRP A 72 1.83 5.21 2.38
C TRP A 72 2.81 4.74 1.31
N HIS A 73 4.10 4.91 1.57
CA HIS A 73 5.15 4.51 0.65
C HIS A 73 6.29 3.79 1.37
N HIS A 74 6.98 2.92 0.65
CA HIS A 74 8.18 2.23 1.10
C HIS A 74 9.12 1.96 -0.05
N THR A 75 10.43 2.03 0.22
CA THR A 75 11.47 1.73 -0.76
C THR A 75 11.92 0.30 -0.52
N GLU A 76 11.78 -0.53 -1.55
CA GLU A 76 12.37 -1.85 -1.58
C GLU A 76 13.54 -1.89 -2.56
N PHE A 77 14.57 -2.60 -2.13
CA PHE A 77 15.68 -3.01 -2.97
C PHE A 77 15.38 -4.47 -3.31
N GLU A 78 15.34 -4.85 -4.59
CA GLU A 78 15.08 -6.22 -5.12
C GLU A 78 13.61 -6.56 -5.53
N LEU A 79 13.28 -7.86 -5.60
CA LEU A 79 12.02 -8.42 -6.12
C LEU A 79 10.80 -8.01 -5.26
N LEU A 80 9.59 -7.93 -5.82
CA LEU A 80 8.33 -7.65 -5.11
C LEU A 80 7.38 -8.86 -5.13
N ASN A 81 7.75 -9.94 -4.43
CA ASN A 81 7.04 -11.22 -4.42
C ASN A 81 6.34 -11.46 -3.09
N GLY A 82 5.05 -11.82 -3.10
CA GLY A 82 4.33 -12.16 -1.86
C GLY A 82 3.95 -10.94 -1.02
N ASN A 83 3.55 -9.85 -1.68
CA ASN A 83 3.03 -8.67 -0.99
C ASN A 83 1.59 -8.93 -0.52
N LEU A 84 1.29 -8.53 0.71
CA LEU A 84 0.07 -8.89 1.41
C LEU A 84 -0.48 -7.71 2.18
N LEU A 85 -1.79 -7.53 2.14
CA LEU A 85 -2.53 -6.79 3.15
C LEU A 85 -3.32 -7.81 3.97
N GLU A 86 -3.06 -7.90 5.27
CA GLU A 86 -3.68 -8.89 6.16
C GLU A 86 -4.56 -8.22 7.20
N GLY A 87 -5.76 -8.76 7.43
CA GLY A 87 -6.72 -8.26 8.42
C GLY A 87 -8.01 -7.76 7.78
N GLN A 88 -8.64 -6.73 8.35
CA GLN A 88 -9.81 -6.12 7.73
C GLN A 88 -9.35 -5.14 6.65
N VAL A 89 -9.01 -5.61 5.46
CA VAL A 89 -8.61 -4.73 4.35
C VAL A 89 -9.87 -4.08 3.73
N PRO A 90 -9.82 -2.83 3.22
CA PRO A 90 -10.91 -2.28 2.42
C PRO A 90 -11.15 -3.12 1.15
N GLU A 91 -12.42 -3.25 0.74
CA GLU A 91 -12.82 -4.09 -0.41
C GLU A 91 -12.27 -3.57 -1.76
N GLN A 92 -11.83 -2.31 -1.83
CA GLN A 92 -11.25 -1.70 -3.02
C GLN A 92 -9.87 -1.12 -2.71
N LEU A 93 -8.85 -1.68 -3.37
CA LEU A 93 -7.51 -1.10 -3.45
C LEU A 93 -7.51 -0.11 -4.62
N TYR A 94 -7.32 1.18 -4.34
CA TYR A 94 -7.53 2.23 -5.34
C TYR A 94 -6.41 2.31 -6.38
N SER A 95 -5.16 2.21 -5.95
CA SER A 95 -4.02 2.09 -6.85
C SER A 95 -2.76 1.63 -6.09
N ILE A 96 -1.96 0.83 -6.79
CA ILE A 96 -0.56 0.55 -6.41
C ILE A 96 0.30 1.27 -7.45
N GLY A 97 1.10 2.22 -7.01
CA GLY A 97 2.16 2.81 -7.81
C GLY A 97 3.46 2.07 -7.57
N VAL A 98 4.10 1.55 -8.62
CA VAL A 98 5.48 1.04 -8.55
C VAL A 98 6.33 1.88 -9.48
N HIS A 99 7.35 2.52 -8.94
CA HIS A 99 8.29 3.34 -9.69
C HIS A 99 9.68 2.72 -9.54
N GLY A 100 10.23 2.21 -10.65
CA GLY A 100 11.58 1.67 -10.70
C GLY A 100 12.58 2.71 -11.22
N GLY A 101 13.80 2.71 -10.71
CA GLY A 101 14.89 3.57 -11.19
C GLY A 101 16.02 3.77 -10.18
N ALA A 102 17.06 4.52 -10.55
CA ALA A 102 18.09 4.97 -9.61
C ALA A 102 17.52 6.07 -8.71
N ILE A 103 17.14 5.74 -7.49
CA ILE A 103 16.53 6.69 -6.54
C ILE A 103 17.63 7.33 -5.69
N GLU A 104 18.08 8.53 -6.07
CA GLU A 104 18.92 9.35 -5.19
C GLU A 104 18.05 10.03 -4.12
N TYR A 105 18.39 9.84 -2.84
CA TYR A 105 17.66 10.35 -1.66
C TYR A 105 17.30 11.85 -1.71
N VAL A 106 18.07 12.66 -2.44
CA VAL A 106 17.89 14.11 -2.54
C VAL A 106 16.70 14.50 -3.44
N ASN A 107 16.31 13.64 -4.39
CA ASN A 107 15.21 13.92 -5.33
C ASN A 107 13.82 13.43 -4.85
N LEU A 108 13.76 12.62 -3.79
CA LEU A 108 12.49 12.10 -3.26
C LEU A 108 11.57 13.25 -2.82
N ILE A 109 12.07 14.21 -2.03
CA ILE A 109 11.26 15.33 -1.52
C ILE A 109 10.65 16.13 -2.68
N GLN A 110 11.42 16.40 -3.73
CA GLN A 110 10.96 17.21 -4.86
C GLN A 110 9.97 16.47 -5.77
N TYR A 111 10.16 15.16 -5.98
CA TYR A 111 9.18 14.33 -6.70
C TYR A 111 7.86 14.18 -5.93
N PHE A 112 7.92 14.04 -4.60
CA PHE A 112 6.71 13.96 -3.76
C PHE A 112 5.88 15.24 -3.85
N TYR A 113 6.50 16.43 -3.87
CA TYR A 113 5.75 17.68 -4.07
C TYR A 113 5.12 17.79 -5.48
N SER A 114 5.74 17.21 -6.51
CA SER A 114 5.24 17.34 -7.89
C SER A 114 4.05 16.43 -8.22
N LEU A 115 3.82 15.34 -7.47
CA LEU A 115 2.76 14.36 -7.77
C LEU A 115 1.49 14.53 -6.92
N ILE A 116 1.52 15.44 -5.93
CA ILE A 116 0.43 15.66 -4.97
C ILE A 116 -0.31 16.99 -5.26
N PHE A 117 -0.02 17.68 -6.38
CA PHE A 117 -0.75 18.84 -6.89
C PHE A 117 -1.09 18.70 -8.37
#